data_AF-A0AA41FGI5-F1
#
_entry.id   AF-A0AA41FGI5-F1
#
_cell.length_a   1.000
_cell.length_b   1.000
_cell.length_c   1.000
_cell.angle_alpha   90.00
_cell.angle_beta   90.00
_cell.angle_gamma   90.00
#
_symmetry.space_group_name_H-M   'P 1'
#
loop_
_entity.id
_entity.type
_entity.pdbx_description
1 polymer ?
#
loop_
_entity_poly.entity_id
_entity_poly.type
_entity_poly.pdbx_seq_one_letter_code
_entity_poly.pdbx_strand_id
1 'polypeptide(L)' 'MHVELTERELRYLNRVVNVRLDELMERCARIRRIRSLDDINTSERYSVAESEIKVLKSVHDKVADALLDASL' A
#
# COMPACT_ATOMS: atom_id res chain seq x y z
N MET A 1 8.62 6.31 25.88
CA MET A 1 10.02 6.09 25.48
C MET A 1 10.22 6.99 24.26
N HIS A 2 11.40 7.58 24.07
CA HIS A 2 11.68 8.42 22.90
C HIS A 2 12.69 7.64 22.08
N VAL A 3 12.23 6.95 21.03
CA VAL A 3 13.13 6.33 20.06
C VAL A 3 13.73 7.44 19.20
N GLU A 4 14.99 7.77 19.46
CA GLU A 4 15.79 8.60 18.55
C GLU A 4 16.36 7.71 17.45
N LEU A 5 15.72 7.72 16.28
CA LEU A 5 16.27 7.08 15.09
C LEU A 5 17.48 7.87 14.59
N THR A 6 18.55 7.16 14.23
CA THR A 6 19.68 7.77 13.54
C THR A 6 19.26 8.28 12.16
N GLU A 7 19.99 9.26 11.62
CA GLU A 7 19.73 9.80 10.28
C GLU A 7 19.74 8.72 9.18
N ARG A 8 20.52 7.64 9.38
CA ARG A 8 20.54 6.48 8.48
C ARG A 8 19.25 5.68 8.56
N GLU A 9 18.73 5.44 9.75
CA GLU A 9 17.47 4.72 9.97
C GLU A 9 16.28 5.53 9.46
N LEU A 10 16.27 6.85 9.66
CA LEU A 10 15.27 7.76 9.08
C LEU A 10 15.28 7.71 7.55
N ARG A 11 16.45 7.75 6.92
CA ARG A 11 16.57 7.61 5.45
C ARG A 11 16.07 6.25 4.96
N TYR A 12 16.37 5.19 5.68
CA TYR A 12 15.91 3.84 5.35
C TYR A 12 14.38 3.74 5.47
N LEU A 13 13.82 4.21 6.58
CA LEU A 13 12.38 4.23 6.83
C LEU A 13 11.65 5.03 5.75
N ASN A 14 12.15 6.23 5.43
CA ASN A 14 11.58 7.07 4.38
C ASN A 14 11.59 6.36 3.01
N ARG A 15 12.69 5.66 2.66
CA ARG A 15 12.76 4.87 1.42
C ARG A 15 11.74 3.72 1.40
N VAL A 16 11.62 2.98 2.50
CA VAL A 16 10.67 1.86 2.60
C VAL A 16 9.22 2.34 2.53
N VAL A 17 8.90 3.43 3.22
CA VAL A 17 7.55 4.04 3.20
C VAL A 17 7.19 4.52 1.80
N ASN A 18 8.11 5.21 1.10
CA ASN A 18 7.85 5.69 -0.25
C ASN A 18 7.60 4.55 -1.26
N VAL A 19 8.40 3.47 -1.21
CA VAL A 19 8.18 2.30 -2.08
C VAL A 19 6.81 1.68 -1.84
N ARG A 20 6.35 1.61 -0.59
CA ARG A 20 5.02 1.08 -0.26
C ARG A 20 3.89 2.02 -0.67
N LEU A 21 4.09 3.33 -0.58
CA LEU A 21 3.12 4.32 -1.07
C LEU A 21 2.97 4.24 -2.60
N ASP A 22 4.07 4.07 -3.33
CA ASP A 22 4.03 3.87 -4.79
C ASP A 22 3.25 2.61 -5.16
N GLU A 23 3.48 1.50 -4.45
CA GLU A 23 2.71 0.27 -4.64
C GLU A 23 1.21 0.49 -4.38
N LEU A 24 0.84 1.20 -3.30
CA LEU A 24 -0.56 1.56 -3.02
C LEU A 24 -1.19 2.39 -4.15
N MET A 25 -0.46 3.38 -4.68
CA MET A 25 -0.95 4.20 -5.78
C MET A 25 -1.17 3.38 -7.06
N GLU A 26 -0.24 2.48 -7.39
CA GLU A 26 -0.35 1.63 -8.57
C GLU A 26 -1.56 0.68 -8.48
N ARG A 27 -1.79 0.10 -7.30
CA ARG A 27 -2.95 -0.77 -7.02
C ARG A 27 -4.26 0.01 -7.13
N CYS A 28 -4.33 1.22 -6.59
CA CYS A 28 -5.47 2.12 -6.76
C CYS A 28 -5.73 2.48 -8.25
N ALA A 29 -4.68 2.63 -9.05
CA ALA A 29 -4.81 2.84 -10.49
C ALA A 29 -5.32 1.59 -11.22
N ARG A 30 -4.87 0.38 -10.83
CA ARG A 30 -5.39 -0.90 -11.36
C ARG A 30 -6.88 -1.07 -11.06
N ILE A 31 -7.31 -0.82 -9.82
CA ILE A 31 -8.73 -0.88 -9.43
C ILE A 31 -9.58 0.07 -10.27
N ARG A 32 -9.11 1.31 -10.49
CA ARG A 32 -9.80 2.27 -11.36
C ARG A 32 -9.90 1.78 -12.80
N ARG A 33 -8.85 1.16 -13.34
CA ARG A 33 -8.85 0.57 -14.69
C ARG A 33 -9.76 -0.64 -14.82
N ILE A 34 -9.91 -1.45 -13.76
CA ILE A 34 -10.83 -2.59 -13.77
C ILE A 34 -12.29 -2.14 -13.98
N ARG A 35 -12.69 -0.98 -13.45
CA ARG A 35 -14.03 -0.41 -13.74
C ARG A 35 -14.26 -0.13 -15.23
N SER A 36 -13.21 0.12 -16.01
CA SER A 36 -13.28 0.41 -17.44
C SER A 36 -13.00 -0.78 -18.36
N LEU A 37 -12.74 -1.98 -17.83
CA LEU A 37 -12.43 -3.17 -18.64
C LEU A 37 -13.71 -3.81 -19.18
N ASP A 38 -14.23 -3.31 -20.32
CA ASP A 38 -15.51 -3.79 -20.86
C ASP A 38 -15.52 -5.24 -21.37
N ASP A 39 -14.34 -5.80 -21.65
CA ASP A 39 -14.16 -7.15 -22.22
C ASP A 39 -14.25 -8.28 -21.18
N ILE A 40 -14.46 -7.97 -19.90
CA ILE A 40 -14.49 -8.94 -18.80
C ILE A 40 -15.89 -8.93 -18.15
N ASN A 41 -16.44 -10.10 -17.81
CA ASN A 41 -17.69 -10.20 -17.05
C ASN A 41 -17.56 -9.47 -15.69
N THR A 42 -18.60 -8.73 -15.31
CA THR A 42 -18.78 -8.05 -14.02
C THR A 42 -18.30 -8.87 -12.80
N SER A 43 -18.58 -10.18 -12.73
CA SER A 43 -18.16 -11.04 -11.62
C SER A 43 -16.63 -11.17 -11.49
N GLU A 44 -15.94 -11.35 -12.62
CA GLU A 44 -14.48 -11.41 -12.67
C GLU A 44 -13.87 -10.04 -12.35
N ARG A 45 -14.48 -8.93 -12.80
CA ARG A 45 -14.06 -7.57 -12.40
C ARG A 45 -14.11 -7.39 -10.88
N TYR A 46 -15.17 -7.87 -10.22
CA TYR A 46 -15.27 -7.82 -8.76
C TYR A 46 -14.20 -8.67 -8.07
N SER A 47 -13.94 -9.88 -8.57
CA SER A 47 -12.91 -10.75 -8.00
C SER A 47 -11.51 -10.15 -8.08
N VAL A 48 -11.15 -9.56 -9.22
CA VAL A 48 -9.85 -8.87 -9.36
C VAL A 48 -9.80 -7.64 -8.45
N ALA A 49 -10.85 -6.83 -8.41
CA ALA A 49 -10.90 -5.66 -7.52
C ALA A 49 -10.80 -6.05 -6.04
N GLU A 50 -11.44 -7.14 -5.61
CA GLU A 50 -11.36 -7.65 -4.23
C GLU A 50 -9.93 -8.09 -3.88
N SER A 51 -9.24 -8.77 -4.81
CA SER A 51 -7.84 -9.15 -4.64
C SER A 51 -6.92 -7.93 -4.48
N GLU A 52 -7.10 -6.93 -5.33
CA GLU A 52 -6.33 -5.68 -5.26
C GLU A 52 -6.59 -4.93 -3.94
N ILE A 53 -7.83 -4.90 -3.45
CA ILE A 53 -8.17 -4.29 -2.14
C ILE A 53 -7.53 -5.05 -0.97
N LYS A 54 -7.47 -6.38 -1.01
CA LYS A 54 -6.80 -7.18 0.03
C LYS A 54 -5.31 -6.86 0.11
N VAL A 55 -4.64 -6.76 -1.04
CA VAL A 55 -3.22 -6.37 -1.11
C VAL A 55 -3.03 -4.94 -0.58
N LEU A 56 -3.91 -4.01 -0.99
CA LEU A 56 -3.87 -2.62 -0.54
C LEU A 56 -3.95 -2.51 0.99
N LYS A 57 -4.90 -3.22 1.62
CA LYS A 57 -5.01 -3.25 3.08
C LYS A 57 -3.75 -3.79 3.74
N SER A 58 -3.19 -4.90 3.24
CA SER A 58 -1.96 -5.47 3.80
C SER A 58 -0.76 -4.51 3.71
N VAL A 59 -0.62 -3.78 2.61
CA VAL A 59 0.46 -2.79 2.47
C VAL A 59 0.23 -1.60 3.39
N HIS A 60 -1.01 -1.09 3.46
CA HIS A 60 -1.40 -0.02 4.38
C HIS A 60 -1.07 -0.37 5.83
N ASP A 61 -1.49 -1.55 6.30
CA ASP A 61 -1.31 -1.97 7.69
C ASP A 61 0.18 -2.05 8.03
N LYS A 62 1.01 -2.61 7.13
CA LYS A 62 2.47 -2.65 7.35
C LYS A 62 3.12 -1.26 7.36
N VAL A 63 2.57 -0.28 6.65
CA VAL A 63 3.03 1.12 6.72
C VAL A 63 2.60 1.74 8.04
N ALA A 64 1.35 1.53 8.46
CA ALA A 64 0.85 2.01 9.74
C ALA A 64 1.67 1.45 10.91
N ASP A 65 1.97 0.14 10.92
CA ASP A 65 2.81 -0.51 11.93
C ASP A 65 4.22 0.11 11.97
N ALA A 66 4.85 0.28 10.80
CA ALA A 66 6.19 0.86 10.72
C ALA A 66 6.26 2.33 11.19
N LEU A 67 5.16 3.07 11.03
CA LEU A 67 5.04 4.45 11.52
C LEU A 67 4.74 4.49 13.03
N LEU A 68 3.94 3.56 13.55
CA LEU A 68 3.64 3.44 14.98
C LEU A 68 4.89 3.03 15.78
N ASP A 69 5.66 2.06 15.30
CA ASP A 69 6.92 1.62 15.91
C ASP A 69 7.97 2.75 15.98
N ALA A 70 7.93 3.71 15.05
CA ALA A 70 8.80 4.88 15.06
C ALA A 70 8.37 5.98 16.06
N SER A 71 7.18 5.85 16.66
CA SER A 71 6.59 6.83 17.59
C SER A 71 6.54 6.40 19.06
N LEU A 72 7.01 5.18 19.39
CA LEU A 72 7.23 4.65 20.75
C LEU A 72 8.66 4.84 21.22
#